data_AF-A0A2V6CTK1-F1
#
_entry.id   AF-A0A2V6CTK1-F1
#
_cell.length_a   1.000
_cell.length_b   1.000
_cell.length_c   1.000
_cell.angle_alpha   90.00
_cell.angle_beta   90.00
_cell.angle_gamma   90.00
#
_symmetry.space_group_name_H-M   'P 1'
#
loop_
_entity.id
_entity.type
_entity.pdbx_description
1 polymer ?
#
loop_
_entity_poly.entity_id
_entity_poly.type
_entity_poly.pdbx_seq_one_letter_code
_entity_poly.pdbx_strand_id
1 'polypeptide(L)'
;MSPIQAEVERRGMQIFDLVDRHPESIFSKAGFYQRMMEFSMRDEHFKVQMFRFVDVLASLRRGSDIVQHLDEYFADMRNGYTPLIRTGVSLARIVPIISGKFLRWNVSGMARQFIAGRNPEDVMKTLRKKRRQGIGFTVDLLGEAVVSEEEAAEYMGRCQELLEHLARETRGWTDPLGKNSELFPVVNVSVKISALYSQMNPADPADALAHLAPKLRPILHRAKELGAFINFDMESYAHKNATVELFRTLFTESEFYDWPHAGIVIQAYLRDAETDLRDLIAWGR
;
A
#
# COMPACT_ATOMS: atom_id res chain seq x y z
N MET A 1 -19.80 -18.25 27.75
CA MET A 1 -18.69 -17.58 27.05
C MET A 1 -17.42 -17.76 27.84
N SER A 2 -16.28 -17.99 27.19
CA SER A 2 -14.98 -18.02 27.89
C SER A 2 -14.64 -16.63 28.44
N PRO A 3 -13.83 -16.52 29.51
CA PRO A 3 -13.36 -15.23 30.03
C PRO A 3 -12.68 -14.36 28.98
N ILE A 4 -11.94 -14.98 28.05
CA ILE A 4 -11.28 -14.25 26.94
C ILE A 4 -12.29 -13.67 25.94
N GLN A 5 -13.36 -14.39 25.60
CA GLN A 5 -14.38 -13.90 24.67
C GLN A 5 -15.07 -12.65 25.23
N ALA A 6 -15.43 -12.66 26.52
CA ALA A 6 -16.06 -11.51 27.16
C ALA A 6 -15.14 -10.28 27.16
N GLU A 7 -13.83 -10.48 27.37
CA GLU A 7 -12.85 -9.40 27.33
C GLU A 7 -12.65 -8.84 25.91
N VAL A 8 -12.67 -9.70 24.88
CA VAL A 8 -12.62 -9.29 23.46
C VAL A 8 -13.83 -8.41 23.13
N GLU A 9 -15.03 -8.85 23.48
CA GLU A 9 -16.26 -8.08 23.22
C GLU A 9 -16.28 -6.75 23.95
N ARG A 10 -15.86 -6.74 25.23
CA ARG A 10 -15.76 -5.53 26.03
C ARG A 10 -14.80 -4.52 25.39
N ARG A 11 -13.62 -4.96 24.93
CA ARG A 11 -12.66 -4.10 24.22
C ARG A 11 -13.17 -3.64 22.87
N GLY A 12 -13.84 -4.52 22.13
CA GLY A 12 -14.47 -4.18 20.85
C GLY A 12 -15.48 -3.06 21.01
N MET A 13 -16.36 -3.15 22.02
CA MET A 13 -17.33 -2.10 22.31
C MET A 13 -16.66 -0.76 22.67
N GLN A 14 -15.59 -0.81 23.48
CA GLN A 14 -14.81 0.40 23.81
C GLN A 14 -14.19 1.06 22.57
N ILE A 15 -13.76 0.28 21.58
CA ILE A 15 -13.24 0.83 20.32
C ILE A 15 -14.37 1.52 19.55
N PHE A 16 -15.55 0.90 19.43
CA PHE A 16 -16.70 1.53 18.77
C PHE A 16 -17.11 2.85 19.45
N ASP A 17 -17.20 2.86 20.78
CA ASP A 17 -17.50 4.08 21.55
C ASP A 17 -16.48 5.20 21.29
N LEU A 18 -15.20 4.87 21.13
CA LEU A 18 -14.15 5.84 20.82
C LEU A 18 -14.26 6.38 19.39
N VAL A 19 -14.58 5.51 18.44
CA VAL A 19 -14.81 5.90 17.03
C VAL A 19 -16.02 6.85 16.93
N ASP A 20 -17.10 6.57 17.64
CA ASP A 20 -18.32 7.40 17.62
C ASP A 20 -18.11 8.78 18.26
N ARG A 21 -17.20 8.90 19.24
CA ARG A 21 -16.82 10.16 19.88
C ARG A 21 -15.86 11.00 19.04
N HIS A 22 -15.07 10.36 18.20
CA HIS A 22 -14.14 10.99 17.27
C HIS A 22 -14.52 10.64 15.83
N PRO A 23 -15.73 11.02 15.38
CA PRO A 23 -16.09 10.80 13.99
C PRO A 23 -15.03 11.50 13.16
N GLU A 24 -14.35 10.76 12.29
CA GLU A 24 -13.42 11.40 11.35
C GLU A 24 -14.16 12.54 10.65
N SER A 25 -13.46 13.60 10.25
CA SER A 25 -14.04 14.62 9.37
C SER A 25 -14.21 14.03 7.96
N ILE A 26 -15.04 13.00 7.84
CA ILE A 26 -15.56 12.42 6.61
C ILE A 26 -16.36 13.50 5.83
N PHE A 27 -16.74 14.59 6.50
CA PHE A 27 -17.62 15.63 5.94
C PHE A 27 -16.96 16.74 5.10
N SER A 28 -15.63 16.84 4.95
CA SER A 28 -15.05 17.94 4.16
C SER A 28 -14.36 17.54 2.85
N LYS A 29 -13.93 16.29 2.68
CA LYS A 29 -13.29 15.79 1.44
C LYS A 29 -13.65 14.36 1.02
N ALA A 30 -14.30 13.58 1.88
CA ALA A 30 -14.66 12.17 1.61
C ALA A 30 -16.06 11.98 1.00
N GLY A 31 -16.86 13.05 0.86
CA GLY A 31 -18.23 12.95 0.34
C GLY A 31 -18.34 12.45 -1.10
N PHE A 32 -17.34 12.72 -1.96
CA PHE A 32 -17.32 12.16 -3.32
C PHE A 32 -17.03 10.65 -3.29
N TYR A 33 -15.93 10.24 -2.65
CA TYR A 33 -15.53 8.83 -2.56
C TYR A 33 -16.60 7.97 -1.87
N GLN A 34 -17.14 8.42 -0.75
CA GLN A 34 -18.17 7.69 -0.03
C GLN A 34 -19.45 7.54 -0.84
N ARG A 35 -19.92 8.60 -1.53
CA ARG A 35 -21.07 8.48 -2.43
C ARG A 35 -20.77 7.50 -3.56
N MET A 36 -19.57 7.57 -4.16
CA MET A 36 -19.17 6.60 -5.17
C MET A 36 -19.25 5.17 -4.62
N MET A 37 -18.70 4.92 -3.42
CA MET A 37 -18.72 3.59 -2.79
C MET A 37 -20.13 3.14 -2.43
N GLU A 38 -20.97 4.03 -1.91
CA GLU A 38 -22.38 3.74 -1.61
C GLU A 38 -23.16 3.34 -2.87
N PHE A 39 -22.97 4.05 -3.99
CA PHE A 39 -23.58 3.69 -5.27
C PHE A 39 -23.00 2.38 -5.82
N SER A 40 -21.69 2.17 -5.77
CA SER A 40 -21.04 0.93 -6.19
C SER A 40 -21.46 -0.28 -5.35
N MET A 41 -21.84 -0.11 -4.09
CA MET A 41 -22.36 -1.20 -3.26
C MET A 41 -23.82 -1.57 -3.58
N ARG A 42 -24.57 -0.66 -4.24
CA ARG A 42 -25.97 -0.89 -4.63
C ARG A 42 -26.13 -1.43 -6.04
N ASP A 43 -25.20 -1.12 -6.94
CA ASP A 43 -25.24 -1.51 -8.34
C ASP A 43 -23.88 -2.07 -8.79
N GLU A 44 -23.86 -3.38 -9.08
CA GLU A 44 -22.66 -4.10 -9.50
C GLU A 44 -22.15 -3.63 -10.87
N HIS A 45 -23.04 -3.29 -11.80
CA HIS A 45 -22.65 -2.79 -13.12
C HIS A 45 -21.98 -1.42 -12.99
N PHE A 46 -22.57 -0.51 -12.20
CA PHE A 46 -21.98 0.78 -11.88
C PHE A 46 -20.61 0.62 -11.19
N LYS A 47 -20.49 -0.31 -10.23
CA LYS A 47 -19.23 -0.62 -9.56
C LYS A 47 -18.12 -1.00 -10.55
N VAL A 48 -18.40 -1.93 -11.47
CA VAL A 48 -17.41 -2.37 -12.46
C VAL A 48 -16.96 -1.21 -13.34
N GLN A 49 -17.89 -0.44 -13.90
CA GLN A 49 -17.54 0.67 -14.78
C GLN A 49 -16.80 1.78 -14.04
N MET A 50 -17.19 2.07 -12.79
CA MET A 50 -16.53 3.07 -11.97
C MET A 50 -15.08 2.69 -11.66
N PHE A 51 -14.83 1.44 -11.25
CA PHE A 51 -13.47 1.00 -10.94
C PHE A 51 -12.58 0.93 -12.17
N ARG A 52 -13.09 0.45 -13.31
CA ARG A 52 -12.35 0.49 -14.58
C ARG A 52 -12.05 1.91 -15.06
N PHE A 53 -13.00 2.83 -14.88
CA PHE A 53 -12.80 4.24 -15.21
C PHE A 53 -11.72 4.88 -14.32
N VAL A 54 -11.73 4.61 -13.01
CA VAL A 54 -10.70 5.10 -12.08
C VAL A 54 -9.32 4.56 -12.45
N ASP A 55 -9.23 3.28 -12.84
CA ASP A 55 -8.00 2.63 -13.29
C ASP A 55 -7.41 3.31 -14.54
N VAL A 56 -8.20 3.45 -15.61
CA VAL A 56 -7.72 4.08 -16.86
C VAL A 56 -7.44 5.58 -16.71
N LEU A 57 -8.06 6.26 -15.73
CA LEU A 57 -7.91 7.71 -15.56
C LEU A 57 -6.45 8.15 -15.36
N ALA A 58 -5.63 7.29 -14.75
CA ALA A 58 -4.20 7.54 -14.58
C ALA A 58 -3.46 7.70 -15.92
N SER A 59 -3.88 6.95 -16.94
CA SER A 59 -3.32 6.97 -18.30
C SER A 59 -3.84 8.15 -19.15
N LEU A 60 -4.98 8.74 -18.78
CA LEU A 60 -5.59 9.83 -19.55
C LEU A 60 -4.87 11.16 -19.28
N ARG A 61 -4.21 11.72 -20.31
CA ARG A 61 -3.42 12.97 -20.18
C ARG A 61 -4.19 14.22 -20.53
N ARG A 62 -5.20 14.13 -21.41
CA ARG A 62 -5.99 15.29 -21.90
C ARG A 62 -7.40 15.27 -21.31
N GLY A 63 -7.96 16.46 -21.08
CA GLY A 63 -9.33 16.62 -20.58
C GLY A 63 -10.39 16.07 -21.54
N SER A 64 -10.15 16.16 -22.85
CA SER A 64 -11.00 15.55 -23.89
C SER A 64 -11.12 14.04 -23.71
N ASP A 65 -9.99 13.38 -23.47
CA ASP A 65 -9.91 11.92 -23.36
C ASP A 65 -10.66 11.46 -22.10
N ILE A 66 -10.58 12.23 -21.00
CA ILE A 66 -11.34 12.00 -19.76
C ILE A 66 -12.85 12.08 -20.01
N VAL A 67 -13.32 13.11 -20.74
CA VAL A 67 -14.75 13.28 -21.03
C VAL A 67 -15.26 12.16 -21.94
N GLN A 68 -14.49 11.79 -22.96
CA GLN A 68 -14.81 10.68 -23.85
C GLN A 68 -14.97 9.37 -23.09
N HIS A 69 -13.98 9.00 -22.25
CA HIS A 69 -14.07 7.77 -21.47
C HIS A 69 -15.20 7.83 -20.45
N LEU A 70 -15.47 8.99 -19.85
CA LEU A 70 -16.63 9.15 -18.96
C LEU A 70 -17.95 8.88 -19.70
N ASP A 71 -18.09 9.32 -20.95
CA ASP A 71 -19.26 9.00 -21.76
C ASP A 71 -19.29 7.49 -22.10
N GLU A 72 -18.18 6.89 -22.52
CA GLU A 72 -18.11 5.46 -22.90
C GLU A 72 -18.44 4.52 -21.72
N TYR A 73 -17.88 4.76 -20.53
CA TYR A 73 -18.10 3.92 -19.35
C TYR A 73 -19.52 4.04 -18.76
N PHE A 74 -20.21 5.16 -18.99
CA PHE A 74 -21.50 5.46 -18.34
C PHE A 74 -22.65 5.74 -19.31
N ALA A 75 -22.46 5.56 -20.62
CA ALA A 75 -23.50 5.80 -21.63
C ALA A 75 -24.72 4.89 -21.45
N ASP A 76 -24.50 3.58 -21.26
CA ASP A 76 -25.58 2.59 -21.15
C ASP A 76 -26.37 2.71 -19.84
N MET A 77 -25.74 3.25 -18.79
CA MET A 77 -26.41 3.55 -17.52
C MET A 77 -27.40 4.72 -17.61
N ARG A 78 -27.36 5.53 -18.67
CA ARG A 78 -28.31 6.63 -18.91
C ARG A 78 -29.71 6.14 -19.29
N ASN A 79 -29.86 4.88 -19.68
CA ASN A 79 -31.13 4.31 -20.14
C ASN A 79 -31.92 3.59 -19.03
N GLY A 80 -31.35 3.39 -17.83
CA GLY A 80 -31.96 2.60 -16.75
C GLY A 80 -32.29 3.34 -15.44
N TYR A 81 -31.75 4.54 -15.17
CA TYR A 81 -31.93 5.21 -13.87
C TYR A 81 -32.20 6.73 -13.94
N THR A 82 -32.98 7.19 -12.95
CA THR A 82 -33.60 8.50 -12.62
C THR A 82 -33.22 9.79 -13.39
N PRO A 83 -34.18 10.73 -13.59
CA PRO A 83 -34.00 12.01 -14.30
C PRO A 83 -32.81 12.87 -13.82
N LEU A 84 -32.35 12.68 -12.59
CA LEU A 84 -31.25 13.42 -11.97
C LEU A 84 -29.90 13.24 -12.69
N ILE A 85 -29.62 12.03 -13.21
CA ILE A 85 -28.38 11.74 -13.97
C ILE A 85 -28.47 12.38 -15.37
N ARG A 86 -29.66 12.38 -15.98
CA ARG A 86 -29.94 12.99 -17.28
C ARG A 86 -29.71 14.51 -17.26
N THR A 87 -30.11 15.17 -16.17
CA THR A 87 -29.91 16.61 -15.96
C THR A 87 -28.45 16.97 -15.67
N GLY A 88 -27.75 16.17 -14.84
CA GLY A 88 -26.34 16.38 -14.54
C GLY A 88 -25.42 16.22 -15.77
N VAL A 89 -25.75 15.30 -16.66
CA VAL A 89 -25.03 15.06 -17.92
C VAL A 89 -25.28 16.16 -18.97
N SER A 90 -26.51 16.65 -19.10
CA SER A 90 -26.79 17.76 -20.03
C SER A 90 -26.04 19.04 -19.65
N LEU A 91 -25.84 19.28 -18.36
CA LEU A 91 -25.01 20.40 -17.87
C LEU A 91 -23.50 20.17 -18.09
N ALA A 92 -23.03 18.91 -18.02
CA ALA A 92 -21.63 18.57 -18.30
C ALA A 92 -21.22 18.83 -19.77
N ARG A 93 -22.16 18.83 -20.71
CA ARG A 93 -21.94 19.17 -22.13
C ARG A 93 -21.73 20.67 -22.37
N ILE A 94 -22.17 21.53 -21.45
CA ILE A 94 -22.13 22.99 -21.63
C ILE A 94 -20.78 23.59 -21.19
N VAL A 95 -19.99 22.91 -20.34
CA VAL A 95 -18.61 23.33 -20.05
C VAL A 95 -17.61 22.16 -19.93
N PRO A 96 -17.12 21.63 -21.07
CA PRO A 96 -16.19 20.49 -21.12
C PRO A 96 -14.86 20.69 -20.37
N ILE A 97 -14.41 21.94 -20.23
CA ILE A 97 -13.12 22.28 -19.60
C ILE A 97 -13.20 22.22 -18.07
N ILE A 98 -14.38 22.48 -17.50
CA ILE A 98 -14.61 22.47 -16.05
C ILE A 98 -14.81 21.04 -15.53
N SER A 99 -15.51 20.18 -16.28
CA SER A 99 -15.80 18.80 -15.85
C SER A 99 -14.55 17.91 -15.78
N GLY A 100 -13.68 17.95 -16.81
CA GLY A 100 -12.48 17.09 -16.85
C GLY A 100 -11.44 17.42 -15.78
N LYS A 101 -11.15 18.72 -15.57
CA LYS A 101 -10.21 19.17 -14.52
C LYS A 101 -10.77 18.90 -13.12
N PHE A 102 -12.06 19.11 -12.91
CA PHE A 102 -12.72 18.83 -11.64
C PHE A 102 -12.73 17.33 -11.32
N LEU A 103 -13.02 16.47 -12.29
CA LEU A 103 -13.02 15.02 -12.10
C LEU A 103 -11.62 14.50 -11.78
N ARG A 104 -10.60 14.92 -12.54
CA ARG A 104 -9.19 14.59 -12.25
C ARG A 104 -8.78 15.06 -10.87
N TRP A 105 -9.21 16.25 -10.44
CA TRP A 105 -8.91 16.79 -9.11
C TRP A 105 -9.55 15.96 -7.99
N ASN A 106 -10.80 15.52 -8.14
CA ASN A 106 -11.47 14.65 -7.17
C ASN A 106 -10.79 13.27 -7.05
N VAL A 107 -10.50 12.62 -8.18
CA VAL A 107 -9.83 11.30 -8.16
C VAL A 107 -8.38 11.41 -7.68
N SER A 108 -7.66 12.46 -8.07
CA SER A 108 -6.32 12.74 -7.52
C SER A 108 -6.38 13.04 -6.02
N GLY A 109 -7.44 13.69 -5.54
CA GLY A 109 -7.69 13.96 -4.13
C GLY A 109 -7.88 12.67 -3.33
N MET A 110 -8.60 11.70 -3.89
CA MET A 110 -8.77 10.36 -3.32
C MET A 110 -7.43 9.60 -3.26
N ALA A 111 -6.65 9.57 -4.35
CA ALA A 111 -5.34 8.92 -4.36
C ALA A 111 -4.39 9.51 -3.27
N ARG A 112 -4.44 10.82 -3.05
CA ARG A 112 -3.67 11.51 -1.99
C ARG A 112 -4.08 11.14 -0.56
N GLN A 113 -5.22 10.47 -0.36
CA GLN A 113 -5.58 9.95 0.96
C GLN A 113 -4.79 8.68 1.31
N PHE A 114 -4.36 7.93 0.29
CA PHE A 114 -3.65 6.66 0.44
C PHE A 114 -2.13 6.79 0.19
N ILE A 115 -1.70 7.85 -0.49
CA ILE A 115 -0.30 8.07 -0.85
C ILE A 115 0.31 9.16 0.04
N ALA A 116 1.39 8.83 0.76
CA ALA A 116 2.05 9.75 1.69
C ALA A 116 2.73 10.95 1.00
N GLY A 117 3.20 10.79 -0.23
CA GLY A 117 3.87 11.83 -1.00
C GLY A 117 4.28 11.34 -2.39
N ARG A 118 4.63 12.27 -3.28
CA ARG A 118 5.13 11.94 -4.64
C ARG A 118 6.65 12.06 -4.76
N ASN A 119 7.26 12.70 -3.78
CA ASN A 119 8.69 12.92 -3.66
C ASN A 119 9.09 12.81 -2.17
N PRO A 120 10.39 12.73 -1.86
CA PRO A 120 10.86 12.59 -0.49
C PRO A 120 10.40 13.72 0.45
N GLU A 121 10.32 14.98 -0.02
CA GLU A 121 9.88 16.09 0.84
C GLU A 121 8.41 15.98 1.26
N ASP A 122 7.53 15.60 0.33
CA ASP A 122 6.11 15.37 0.59
C ASP A 122 5.93 14.23 1.61
N VAL A 123 6.69 13.14 1.44
CA VAL A 123 6.70 12.01 2.38
C VAL A 123 7.09 12.49 3.77
N MET A 124 8.21 13.22 3.91
CA MET A 124 8.66 13.71 5.21
C MET A 124 7.66 14.66 5.88
N LYS A 125 6.95 15.49 5.11
CA LYS A 125 5.86 16.33 5.64
C LYS A 125 4.75 15.48 6.24
N THR A 126 4.36 14.41 5.57
CA THR A 126 3.35 13.46 6.07
C THR A 126 3.86 12.71 7.30
N LEU A 127 5.09 12.19 7.28
CA LEU A 127 5.68 11.46 8.42
C LEU A 127 5.82 12.34 9.66
N ARG A 128 6.27 13.59 9.53
CA ARG A 128 6.34 14.56 10.64
C ARG A 128 4.95 14.83 11.24
N LYS A 129 3.91 14.91 10.40
CA LYS A 129 2.53 15.06 10.88
C LYS A 129 2.07 13.84 11.67
N LYS A 130 2.31 12.63 11.17
CA LYS A 130 1.95 11.37 11.83
C LYS A 130 2.69 11.18 13.15
N ARG A 131 3.98 11.51 13.19
CA ARG A 131 4.79 11.52 14.42
C ARG A 131 4.18 12.41 15.51
N ARG A 132 3.75 13.64 15.17
CA ARG A 132 3.10 14.55 16.14
C ARG A 132 1.78 13.98 16.69
N GLN A 133 1.19 13.01 16.01
CA GLN A 133 -0.01 12.29 16.44
C GLN A 133 0.32 11.01 17.21
N GLY A 134 1.60 10.72 17.46
CA GLY A 134 2.03 9.49 18.14
C GLY A 134 1.98 8.25 17.25
N ILE A 135 1.96 8.40 15.92
CA ILE A 135 1.81 7.31 14.96
C ILE A 135 3.16 7.02 14.28
N GLY A 136 3.62 5.76 14.38
CA GLY A 136 4.77 5.23 13.62
C GLY A 136 4.44 5.01 12.14
N PHE A 137 5.41 4.54 11.36
CA PHE A 137 5.19 4.30 9.93
C PHE A 137 6.04 3.13 9.44
N THR A 138 5.59 2.51 8.36
CA THR A 138 6.42 1.82 7.37
C THR A 138 6.20 2.52 6.04
N VAL A 139 7.26 2.71 5.25
CA VAL A 139 7.16 3.32 3.91
C VAL A 139 7.30 2.25 2.85
N ASP A 140 6.32 2.16 1.95
CA ASP A 140 6.37 1.34 0.73
C ASP A 140 6.58 2.24 -0.50
N LEU A 141 7.43 1.78 -1.41
CA LEU A 141 7.63 2.45 -2.69
C LEU A 141 6.57 1.98 -3.69
N LEU A 142 5.70 2.92 -4.06
CA LEU A 142 4.77 2.69 -5.16
C LEU A 142 5.51 2.64 -6.50
N GLY A 143 5.16 1.63 -7.28
CA GLY A 143 5.64 1.41 -8.64
C GLY A 143 4.61 0.60 -9.42
N GLU A 144 4.71 0.66 -10.75
CA GLU A 144 4.02 -0.27 -11.64
C GLU A 144 4.70 -1.64 -11.57
N ALA A 145 4.12 -2.64 -12.23
CA ALA A 145 4.76 -3.95 -12.32
C ALA A 145 6.12 -3.80 -13.03
N VAL A 146 7.16 -4.35 -12.41
CA VAL A 146 8.51 -4.37 -12.99
C VAL A 146 8.56 -5.44 -14.08
N VAL A 147 8.76 -5.03 -15.32
CA VAL A 147 8.75 -5.89 -16.50
C VAL A 147 10.12 -5.99 -17.18
N SER A 148 11.12 -5.27 -16.70
CA SER A 148 12.51 -5.39 -17.16
C SER A 148 13.52 -5.34 -16.01
N GLU A 149 14.75 -5.79 -16.28
CA GLU A 149 15.83 -5.75 -15.29
C GLU A 149 16.36 -4.34 -15.04
N GLU A 150 16.22 -3.43 -16.02
CA GLU A 150 16.49 -2.01 -15.84
C GLU A 150 15.52 -1.38 -14.83
N GLU A 151 14.22 -1.68 -14.93
CA GLU A 151 13.22 -1.23 -13.97
C GLU A 151 13.46 -1.83 -12.57
N ALA A 152 13.88 -3.10 -12.51
CA ALA A 152 14.26 -3.75 -11.25
C ALA A 152 15.46 -3.06 -10.59
N ALA A 153 16.46 -2.67 -11.38
CA ALA A 153 17.61 -1.92 -10.91
C ALA A 153 17.23 -0.50 -10.44
N GLU A 154 16.30 0.16 -11.15
CA GLU A 154 15.75 1.45 -10.72
C GLU A 154 14.99 1.33 -9.39
N TYR A 155 14.15 0.32 -9.23
CA TYR A 155 13.44 0.06 -7.97
C TYR A 155 14.41 -0.19 -6.81
N MET A 156 15.46 -0.99 -7.03
CA MET A 156 16.52 -1.21 -6.05
C MET A 156 17.21 0.10 -5.64
N GLY A 157 17.57 0.94 -6.62
CA GLY A 157 18.18 2.25 -6.36
C GLY A 157 17.26 3.17 -5.56
N ARG A 158 15.96 3.20 -5.90
CA ARG A 158 14.96 3.97 -5.15
C ARG A 158 14.79 3.47 -3.71
N CYS A 159 14.85 2.16 -3.47
CA CYS A 159 14.81 1.59 -2.12
C CYS A 159 15.99 2.09 -1.27
N GLN A 160 17.20 2.07 -1.83
CA GLN A 160 18.40 2.55 -1.15
C GLN A 160 18.32 4.05 -0.87
N GLU A 161 17.94 4.86 -1.86
CA GLU A 161 17.76 6.30 -1.68
C GLU A 161 16.73 6.61 -0.60
N LEU A 162 15.60 5.88 -0.57
CA LEU A 162 14.57 6.02 0.45
C LEU A 162 15.14 5.73 1.85
N LEU A 163 15.87 4.64 2.02
CA LEU A 163 16.50 4.28 3.29
C LEU A 163 17.44 5.39 3.78
N GLU A 164 18.32 5.88 2.91
CA GLU A 164 19.26 6.95 3.26
C GLU A 164 18.54 8.25 3.60
N HIS A 165 17.53 8.61 2.82
CA HIS A 165 16.76 9.82 3.02
C HIS A 165 16.02 9.77 4.36
N LEU A 166 15.32 8.67 4.65
CA LEU A 166 14.60 8.48 5.91
C LEU A 166 15.57 8.49 7.11
N ALA A 167 16.69 7.77 7.03
CA ALA A 167 17.67 7.74 8.11
C ALA A 167 18.27 9.12 8.41
N ARG A 168 18.56 9.90 7.37
CA ARG A 168 19.05 11.28 7.52
C ARG A 168 18.00 12.20 8.16
N GLU A 169 16.78 12.19 7.63
CA GLU A 169 15.72 13.14 8.04
C GLU A 169 15.07 12.79 9.38
N THR A 170 15.18 11.54 9.82
CA THR A 170 14.66 11.05 11.10
C THR A 170 15.74 10.89 12.15
N ARG A 171 16.95 11.41 11.92
CA ARG A 171 18.03 11.38 12.90
C ARG A 171 17.57 12.00 14.23
N GLY A 172 17.75 11.24 15.31
CA GLY A 172 17.33 11.65 16.66
C GLY A 172 15.83 11.47 16.94
N TRP A 173 15.07 10.91 16.01
CA TRP A 173 13.71 10.46 16.30
C TRP A 173 13.78 9.17 17.12
N THR A 174 12.86 9.06 18.07
CA THR A 174 12.59 7.83 18.84
C THR A 174 11.19 7.32 18.52
N ASP A 175 10.92 6.03 18.74
CA ASP A 175 9.58 5.48 18.59
C ASP A 175 8.55 6.33 19.40
N PRO A 176 7.43 6.76 18.78
CA PRO A 176 6.45 7.63 19.44
C PRO A 176 5.72 6.98 20.63
N LEU A 177 5.71 5.65 20.72
CA LEU A 177 5.10 4.88 21.81
C LEU A 177 6.09 4.58 22.94
N GLY A 178 7.40 4.76 22.70
CA GLY A 178 8.48 4.68 23.69
C GLY A 178 8.81 3.30 24.25
N LYS A 179 7.85 2.36 24.27
CA LYS A 179 8.08 0.96 24.68
C LYS A 179 8.61 0.15 23.49
N ASN A 180 9.59 -0.70 23.73
CA ASN A 180 10.18 -1.60 22.72
C ASN A 180 10.74 -0.87 21.49
N SER A 181 11.18 0.39 21.65
CA SER A 181 11.75 1.18 20.55
C SER A 181 12.98 0.54 19.90
N GLU A 182 13.64 -0.35 20.63
CA GLU A 182 14.76 -1.16 20.13
C GLU A 182 14.33 -2.26 19.14
N LEU A 183 13.10 -2.76 19.23
CA LEU A 183 12.54 -3.75 18.31
C LEU A 183 11.95 -3.09 17.06
N PHE A 184 11.52 -1.83 17.19
CA PHE A 184 10.84 -1.08 16.14
C PHE A 184 11.61 0.22 15.86
N PRO A 185 12.66 0.18 15.03
CA PRO A 185 13.38 1.37 14.66
C PRO A 185 12.46 2.32 13.88
N VAL A 186 12.75 3.62 13.98
CA VAL A 186 11.92 4.67 13.34
C VAL A 186 11.91 4.54 11.83
N VAL A 187 13.06 4.19 11.24
CA VAL A 187 13.13 3.91 9.80
C VAL A 187 12.62 2.49 9.58
N ASN A 188 11.48 2.36 8.93
CA ASN A 188 10.88 1.09 8.58
C ASN A 188 10.39 1.15 7.12
N VAL A 189 10.83 0.21 6.31
CA VAL A 189 10.54 0.15 4.87
C VAL A 189 9.98 -1.22 4.53
N SER A 190 8.84 -1.22 3.84
CA SER A 190 8.25 -2.39 3.21
C SER A 190 8.79 -2.53 1.79
N VAL A 191 9.20 -3.74 1.43
CA VAL A 191 9.78 -4.04 0.11
C VAL A 191 8.94 -5.13 -0.57
N LYS A 192 8.55 -4.86 -1.82
CA LYS A 192 7.90 -5.84 -2.68
C LYS A 192 8.96 -6.62 -3.43
N ILE A 193 8.93 -7.94 -3.29
CA ILE A 193 10.02 -8.80 -3.75
C ILE A 193 9.99 -8.95 -5.27
N SER A 194 8.80 -9.05 -5.87
CA SER A 194 8.64 -9.10 -7.33
C SER A 194 9.19 -7.86 -8.04
N ALA A 195 9.22 -6.70 -7.36
CA ALA A 195 9.77 -5.47 -7.94
C ALA A 195 11.31 -5.49 -8.07
N LEU A 196 11.98 -6.50 -7.51
CA LEU A 196 13.44 -6.67 -7.64
C LEU A 196 13.82 -7.67 -8.73
N TYR A 197 12.87 -8.36 -9.37
CA TYR A 197 13.17 -9.30 -10.45
C TYR A 197 11.99 -9.44 -11.42
N SER A 198 12.19 -9.01 -12.67
CA SER A 198 11.11 -8.96 -13.66
C SER A 198 10.64 -10.33 -14.14
N GLN A 199 11.51 -11.35 -14.05
CA GLN A 199 11.24 -12.70 -14.56
C GLN A 199 10.88 -13.70 -13.45
N MET A 200 10.40 -13.21 -12.29
CA MET A 200 10.05 -14.06 -11.16
C MET A 200 8.96 -15.07 -11.54
N ASN A 201 9.34 -16.32 -11.77
CA ASN A 201 8.44 -17.38 -12.19
C ASN A 201 8.12 -18.32 -11.01
N PRO A 202 6.84 -18.48 -10.63
CA PRO A 202 6.42 -19.45 -9.61
C PRO A 202 6.84 -20.90 -9.88
N ALA A 203 7.06 -21.26 -11.15
CA ALA A 203 7.47 -22.60 -11.54
C ALA A 203 8.99 -22.85 -11.41
N ASP A 204 9.79 -21.80 -11.18
CA ASP A 204 11.24 -21.89 -10.97
C ASP A 204 11.67 -21.04 -9.76
N PRO A 205 11.33 -21.46 -8.53
CA PRO A 205 11.69 -20.73 -7.33
C PRO A 205 13.22 -20.65 -7.12
N ALA A 206 13.97 -21.65 -7.59
CA ALA A 206 15.43 -21.66 -7.47
C ALA A 206 16.07 -20.52 -8.28
N ASP A 207 15.60 -20.31 -9.50
CA ASP A 207 16.00 -19.17 -10.33
C ASP A 207 15.65 -17.83 -9.69
N ALA A 208 14.43 -17.71 -9.14
CA ALA A 208 14.00 -16.51 -8.43
C ALA A 208 14.93 -16.20 -7.24
N LEU A 209 15.27 -17.19 -6.42
CA LEU A 209 16.20 -17.04 -5.30
C LEU A 209 17.60 -16.63 -5.76
N ALA A 210 18.11 -17.25 -6.82
CA ALA A 210 19.44 -16.95 -7.38
C ALA A 210 19.56 -15.50 -7.86
N HIS A 211 18.48 -14.92 -8.39
CA HIS A 211 18.45 -13.54 -8.87
C HIS A 211 18.10 -12.51 -7.76
N LEU A 212 17.20 -12.86 -6.86
CA LEU A 212 16.70 -11.94 -5.82
C LEU A 212 17.68 -11.78 -4.66
N ALA A 213 18.31 -12.87 -4.19
CA ALA A 213 19.19 -12.81 -3.03
C ALA A 213 20.36 -11.81 -3.24
N PRO A 214 21.11 -11.83 -4.36
CA PRO A 214 22.16 -10.85 -4.61
C PRO A 214 21.69 -9.39 -4.66
N LYS A 215 20.45 -9.13 -5.07
CA LYS A 215 19.87 -7.78 -5.13
C LYS A 215 19.39 -7.28 -3.76
N LEU A 216 18.92 -8.19 -2.92
CA LEU A 216 18.48 -7.87 -1.55
C LEU A 216 19.65 -7.62 -0.60
N ARG A 217 20.74 -8.38 -0.69
CA ARG A 217 21.89 -8.24 0.24
C ARG A 217 22.38 -6.78 0.38
N PRO A 218 22.60 -6.00 -0.70
CA PRO A 218 22.96 -4.59 -0.57
C PRO A 218 21.93 -3.74 0.17
N ILE A 219 20.63 -3.99 -0.05
CA ILE A 219 19.54 -3.28 0.66
C ILE A 219 19.57 -3.64 2.14
N LEU A 220 19.68 -4.93 2.48
CA LEU A 220 19.71 -5.44 3.85
C LEU A 220 20.94 -4.95 4.62
N HIS A 221 22.12 -4.99 4.00
CA HIS A 221 23.33 -4.40 4.59
C HIS A 221 23.14 -2.92 4.89
N ARG A 222 22.65 -2.17 3.91
CA ARG A 222 22.46 -0.73 4.08
C ARG A 222 21.45 -0.42 5.18
N ALA A 223 20.36 -1.18 5.24
CA ALA A 223 19.37 -1.07 6.29
C ALA A 223 19.96 -1.38 7.68
N LYS A 224 20.75 -2.45 7.79
CA LYS A 224 21.45 -2.83 9.02
C LYS A 224 22.40 -1.73 9.50
N GLU A 225 23.19 -1.14 8.60
CA GLU A 225 24.09 -0.02 8.92
C GLU A 225 23.34 1.23 9.41
N LEU A 226 22.18 1.52 8.81
CA LEU A 226 21.34 2.66 9.16
C LEU A 226 20.46 2.41 10.38
N GLY A 227 20.42 1.19 10.90
CA GLY A 227 19.51 0.78 11.97
C GLY A 227 18.05 0.84 11.55
N ALA A 228 17.74 0.50 10.29
CA ALA A 228 16.40 0.47 9.73
C ALA A 228 15.76 -0.93 9.84
N PHE A 229 14.44 -0.98 9.83
CA PHE A 229 13.66 -2.22 9.70
C PHE A 229 13.29 -2.47 8.24
N ILE A 230 13.50 -3.70 7.77
CA ILE A 230 13.04 -4.14 6.43
C ILE A 230 11.93 -5.17 6.58
N ASN A 231 10.77 -4.85 6.03
CA ASN A 231 9.63 -5.75 5.99
C ASN A 231 9.46 -6.33 4.58
N PHE A 232 9.51 -7.65 4.47
CA PHE A 232 9.23 -8.37 3.23
C PHE A 232 7.72 -8.49 3.07
N ASP A 233 7.17 -7.76 2.10
CA ASP A 233 5.75 -7.84 1.79
C ASP A 233 5.41 -9.16 1.11
N MET A 234 4.20 -9.67 1.37
CA MET A 234 3.70 -10.89 0.76
C MET A 234 2.70 -10.55 -0.34
N GLU A 235 2.97 -11.04 -1.54
CA GLU A 235 2.26 -10.64 -2.76
C GLU A 235 1.20 -11.69 -3.15
N SER A 236 1.17 -12.14 -4.39
CA SER A 236 0.26 -13.20 -4.82
C SER A 236 0.67 -14.55 -4.24
N TYR A 237 -0.30 -15.46 -4.09
CA TYR A 237 -0.04 -16.83 -3.61
C TYR A 237 1.04 -17.55 -4.44
N ALA A 238 1.13 -17.25 -5.74
CA ALA A 238 2.10 -17.85 -6.64
C ALA A 238 3.56 -17.53 -6.27
N HIS A 239 3.82 -16.37 -5.64
CA HIS A 239 5.16 -15.97 -5.20
C HIS A 239 5.42 -16.25 -3.71
N LYS A 240 4.41 -16.72 -2.97
CA LYS A 240 4.46 -16.87 -1.52
C LYS A 240 5.59 -17.77 -1.04
N ASN A 241 5.67 -18.98 -1.58
CA ASN A 241 6.68 -19.96 -1.17
C ASN A 241 8.10 -19.48 -1.47
N ALA A 242 8.33 -18.91 -2.66
CA ALA A 242 9.63 -18.35 -3.04
C ALA A 242 10.02 -17.19 -2.11
N THR A 243 9.07 -16.34 -1.72
CA THR A 243 9.32 -15.22 -0.79
C THR A 243 9.71 -15.72 0.60
N VAL A 244 9.01 -16.72 1.13
CA VAL A 244 9.32 -17.34 2.43
C VAL A 244 10.68 -18.04 2.40
N GLU A 245 11.00 -18.75 1.32
CA GLU A 245 12.29 -19.44 1.16
C GLU A 245 13.46 -18.45 1.01
N LEU A 246 13.26 -17.38 0.23
CA LEU A 246 14.23 -16.29 0.08
C LEU A 246 14.52 -15.62 1.43
N PHE A 247 13.48 -15.31 2.20
CA PHE A 247 13.63 -14.73 3.54
C PHE A 247 14.44 -15.67 4.44
N ARG A 248 14.08 -16.94 4.54
CA ARG A 248 14.82 -17.92 5.35
C ARG A 248 16.27 -18.06 4.90
N THR A 249 16.51 -18.10 3.59
CA THR A 249 17.86 -18.18 3.02
C THR A 249 18.71 -17.00 3.46
N LEU A 250 18.25 -15.78 3.24
CA LEU A 250 18.97 -14.56 3.58
C LEU A 250 19.25 -14.45 5.08
N PHE A 251 18.25 -14.71 5.92
CA PHE A 251 18.39 -14.56 7.38
C PHE A 251 19.05 -15.76 8.08
N THR A 252 19.43 -16.79 7.33
CA THR A 252 20.35 -17.85 7.81
C THR A 252 21.82 -17.48 7.54
N GLU A 253 22.09 -16.48 6.68
CA GLU A 253 23.45 -16.02 6.40
C GLU A 253 24.05 -15.34 7.64
N SER A 254 25.32 -15.64 7.94
CA SER A 254 25.99 -15.16 9.16
C SER A 254 26.00 -13.63 9.34
N GLU A 255 25.90 -12.89 8.23
CA GLU A 255 25.85 -11.43 8.23
C GLU A 255 24.49 -10.87 8.67
N PHE A 256 23.41 -11.63 8.58
CA PHE A 256 22.05 -11.22 8.97
C PHE A 256 21.46 -12.03 10.13
N TYR A 257 22.09 -13.14 10.52
CA TYR A 257 21.60 -14.06 11.54
C TYR A 257 21.19 -13.38 12.86
N ASP A 258 22.04 -12.49 13.39
CA ASP A 258 21.79 -11.78 14.65
C ASP A 258 21.09 -10.42 14.45
N TRP A 259 20.62 -10.09 13.25
CA TRP A 259 20.01 -8.79 12.97
C TRP A 259 18.50 -8.81 13.26
N PRO A 260 18.01 -8.08 14.29
CA PRO A 260 16.63 -8.21 14.75
C PRO A 260 15.61 -7.39 13.96
N HIS A 261 16.05 -6.56 13.00
CA HIS A 261 15.19 -5.57 12.34
C HIS A 261 14.74 -6.01 10.96
N ALA A 262 14.25 -7.25 10.89
CA ALA A 262 13.66 -7.80 9.68
C ALA A 262 12.32 -8.47 9.98
N GLY A 263 11.39 -8.35 9.04
CA GLY A 263 10.07 -8.94 9.12
C GLY A 263 9.61 -9.54 7.80
N ILE A 264 8.64 -10.43 7.88
CA ILE A 264 7.94 -11.02 6.73
C ILE A 264 6.44 -11.05 7.00
N VAL A 265 5.64 -10.76 5.97
CA VAL A 265 4.18 -10.82 6.05
C VAL A 265 3.66 -12.25 5.91
N ILE A 266 2.70 -12.63 6.77
CA ILE A 266 1.87 -13.82 6.61
C ILE A 266 0.41 -13.40 6.41
N GLN A 267 -0.23 -13.96 5.38
CA GLN A 267 -1.58 -13.58 4.98
C GLN A 267 -2.60 -14.54 5.60
N ALA A 268 -3.23 -14.15 6.72
CA ALA A 268 -4.15 -15.01 7.50
C ALA A 268 -5.39 -15.53 6.75
N TYR A 269 -5.70 -14.97 5.57
CA TYR A 269 -6.78 -15.45 4.69
C TYR A 269 -6.44 -16.73 3.90
N LEU A 270 -5.17 -17.17 3.88
CA LEU A 270 -4.74 -18.38 3.18
C LEU A 270 -4.95 -19.61 4.05
N ARG A 271 -5.26 -20.74 3.41
CA ARG A 271 -5.52 -22.01 4.10
C ARG A 271 -4.27 -22.57 4.79
N ASP A 272 -3.10 -22.24 4.28
CA ASP A 272 -1.79 -22.71 4.75
C ASP A 272 -1.08 -21.68 5.67
N ALA A 273 -1.68 -20.52 5.95
CA ALA A 273 -1.08 -19.48 6.76
C ALA A 273 -0.67 -19.94 8.17
N GLU A 274 -1.45 -20.82 8.79
CA GLU A 274 -1.12 -21.39 10.10
C GLU A 274 0.14 -22.26 10.03
N THR A 275 0.24 -23.10 9.00
CA THR A 275 1.42 -23.95 8.78
C THR A 275 2.65 -23.09 8.53
N ASP A 276 2.56 -22.13 7.60
CA ASP A 276 3.67 -21.22 7.28
C ASP A 276 4.16 -20.45 8.52
N LEU A 277 3.23 -19.96 9.36
CA LEU A 277 3.56 -19.26 10.59
C LEU A 277 4.27 -20.17 11.60
N ARG A 278 3.78 -21.40 11.80
CA ARG A 278 4.40 -22.36 12.72
C ARG A 278 5.81 -22.76 12.24
N ASP A 279 5.98 -22.98 10.95
CA ASP A 279 7.27 -23.32 10.35
C ASP A 279 8.26 -22.16 10.47
N LEU A 280 7.84 -20.92 10.24
CA LEU A 280 8.67 -19.73 10.47
C LEU A 280 9.05 -19.55 11.94
N ILE A 281 8.12 -19.76 12.88
CA ILE A 281 8.42 -19.71 14.32
C ILE A 281 9.41 -20.80 14.71
N ALA A 282 9.27 -22.01 14.15
CA ALA A 282 10.20 -23.11 14.42
C ALA A 282 11.59 -22.86 13.83
N TRP A 283 11.66 -22.28 12.63
CA TRP A 283 12.93 -21.88 12.00
C TRP A 283 13.64 -20.73 12.72
N GLY A 284 12.89 -19.75 13.26
CA GLY A 284 13.46 -18.60 13.96
C GLY A 284 13.86 -18.86 15.42
N ARG A 285 13.78 -20.11 15.91
CA ARG A 285 14.20 -20.53 17.26
C ARG A 285 15.58 -21.18 17.23
#